data_AF-A0A9W7DAE8-F1
#
_entry.id   AF-A0A9W7DAE8-F1
#
_cell.length_a   1.000
_cell.length_b   1.000
_cell.length_c   1.000
_cell.angle_alpha   90.00
_cell.angle_beta   90.00
_cell.angle_gamma   90.00
#
_symmetry.space_group_name_H-M   'P 1'
#
loop_
_entity.id
_entity.type
_entity.pdbx_description
1 polymer ?
#
loop_
_entity_poly.entity_id
_entity_poly.type
_entity_poly.pdbx_seq_one_letter_code
_entity_poly.pdbx_strand_id
1 'polypeptide(L)'
;MEVAALQVELDESANATLDRRQAARPANTTRAFAPKQKEFKAWCDRKGFHETTRYQVTASKVHQFLQQEEVDRQVRVKCSDRKVSVATVEMYVNALLDLYNDQQSRGANSHPHPRNRLIKALLSSLRREKHKKDKREYADRGVGSLLDGYCTTDDVVSISRYYRNLNTGSDLRNRFESFFASCLSASR
;
A
#
# COMPACT_ATOMS: atom_id res chain seq x y z
N MET A 1 -33.41 19.74 38.36
CA MET A 1 -33.26 18.30 38.03
C MET A 1 -33.87 17.95 36.67
N GLU A 2 -34.99 18.56 36.28
CA GLU A 2 -35.69 18.29 35.01
C GLU A 2 -34.86 18.58 33.73
N VAL A 3 -34.07 19.66 33.73
CA VAL A 3 -33.16 20.00 32.61
C VAL A 3 -32.06 18.96 32.38
N ALA A 4 -31.59 18.32 33.45
CA ALA A 4 -30.57 17.26 33.35
C ALA A 4 -31.15 15.96 32.80
N ALA A 5 -32.40 15.64 33.14
CA ALA A 5 -33.09 14.45 32.63
C ALA A 5 -33.36 14.57 31.12
N LEU A 6 -33.81 15.75 30.66
CA LEU A 6 -34.01 16.01 29.24
C LEU A 6 -32.70 15.93 28.43
N GLN A 7 -31.59 16.44 28.97
CA GLN A 7 -30.29 16.34 28.29
C GLN A 7 -29.81 14.89 28.15
N VAL A 8 -30.01 14.07 29.18
CA VAL A 8 -29.67 12.63 29.14
C VAL A 8 -30.50 11.92 28.07
N GLU A 9 -31.80 12.17 27.99
CA GLU A 9 -32.68 11.57 26.98
C GLU A 9 -32.26 11.93 25.54
N LEU A 10 -31.87 13.20 25.32
CA LEU A 10 -31.35 13.65 24.03
C LEU A 10 -30.04 12.94 23.67
N ASP A 11 -29.11 12.81 24.61
CA ASP A 11 -27.82 12.14 24.42
C ASP A 11 -28.00 10.64 24.18
N GLU A 12 -28.94 9.99 24.87
CA GLU A 12 -29.30 8.57 24.66
C GLU A 12 -29.85 8.34 23.24
N SER A 13 -30.77 9.20 22.79
CA SER A 13 -31.33 9.15 21.42
C SER A 13 -30.25 9.33 20.35
N ALA A 14 -29.32 10.28 20.57
CA ALA A 14 -28.18 10.48 19.69
C ALA A 14 -27.25 9.26 19.65
N ASN A 15 -26.89 8.70 20.80
CA ASN A 15 -26.04 7.52 20.91
C ASN A 15 -26.68 6.28 20.28
N ALA A 16 -27.99 6.08 20.44
CA ALA A 16 -28.71 4.98 19.81
C ALA A 16 -28.63 5.02 18.27
N THR A 17 -28.63 6.23 17.69
CA THR A 17 -28.44 6.42 16.25
C THR A 17 -27.03 6.03 15.80
N LEU A 18 -26.00 6.37 16.59
CA LEU A 18 -24.62 5.99 16.31
C LEU A 18 -24.41 4.47 16.42
N ASP A 19 -25.04 3.82 17.40
CA ASP A 19 -24.96 2.38 17.58
C ASP A 19 -25.65 1.64 16.42
N ARG A 20 -26.80 2.13 15.94
CA ARG A 20 -27.46 1.60 14.74
C ARG A 20 -26.56 1.71 13.51
N ARG A 21 -25.89 2.85 13.33
CA ARG A 21 -24.93 3.05 12.23
C ARG A 21 -23.76 2.07 12.32
N GLN A 22 -23.25 1.84 13.53
CA GLN A 22 -22.15 0.90 13.76
C GLN A 22 -22.59 -0.56 13.51
N ALA A 23 -23.82 -0.92 13.87
CA ALA A 23 -24.39 -2.24 13.60
C ALA A 23 -24.66 -2.47 12.10
N ALA A 24 -25.08 -1.44 11.37
CA ALA A 24 -25.30 -1.50 9.91
C ALA A 24 -24.00 -1.50 9.09
N ARG A 25 -22.84 -1.47 9.76
CA ARG A 25 -21.54 -1.37 9.10
C ARG A 25 -21.24 -2.63 8.27
N PRO A 26 -20.71 -2.48 7.04
CA PRO A 26 -20.27 -3.63 6.25
C PRO A 26 -19.24 -4.49 6.99
N ALA A 27 -19.48 -5.80 7.06
CA ALA A 27 -18.64 -6.75 7.78
C ALA A 27 -17.17 -6.71 7.35
N ASN A 28 -16.92 -6.45 6.06
CA ASN A 28 -15.56 -6.33 5.50
C ASN A 28 -14.81 -5.14 6.10
N THR A 29 -15.46 -4.00 6.25
CA THR A 29 -14.86 -2.80 6.85
C THR A 29 -14.53 -3.04 8.32
N THR A 30 -15.44 -3.67 9.07
CA THR A 30 -15.20 -4.04 10.46
C THR A 30 -14.01 -4.98 10.59
N ARG A 31 -13.96 -6.06 9.77
CA ARG A 31 -12.84 -7.01 9.76
C ARG A 31 -11.50 -6.36 9.40
N ALA A 32 -11.51 -5.38 8.48
CA ALA A 32 -10.29 -4.70 8.07
C ALA A 32 -9.78 -3.68 9.09
N PHE A 33 -10.69 -2.95 9.75
CA PHE A 33 -10.33 -1.80 10.60
C PHE A 33 -10.15 -2.18 12.07
N ALA A 34 -10.95 -3.11 12.59
CA ALA A 34 -10.87 -3.54 13.99
C ALA A 34 -9.45 -3.96 14.44
N PRO A 35 -8.69 -4.79 13.70
CA PRO A 35 -7.32 -5.14 14.12
C PRO A 35 -6.39 -3.93 14.17
N LYS A 36 -6.54 -2.98 13.24
CA LYS A 36 -5.71 -1.76 13.17
C LYS A 36 -5.99 -0.80 14.32
N GLN A 37 -7.28 -0.65 14.67
CA GLN A 37 -7.70 0.13 15.83
C GLN A 37 -7.22 -0.52 17.14
N LYS A 38 -7.25 -1.86 17.22
CA LYS A 38 -6.72 -2.61 18.37
C LYS A 38 -5.22 -2.42 18.56
N GLU A 39 -4.44 -2.50 17.47
CA GLU A 39 -3.00 -2.26 17.50
C GLU A 39 -2.66 -0.84 17.98
N PHE A 40 -3.41 0.17 17.51
CA PHE A 40 -3.25 1.54 17.98
C PHE A 40 -3.56 1.71 19.47
N LYS A 41 -4.64 1.10 19.97
CA LYS A 41 -4.96 1.13 21.41
C LYS A 41 -3.86 0.48 22.25
N ALA A 42 -3.37 -0.69 21.82
CA ALA A 42 -2.26 -1.36 22.47
C ALA A 42 -0.97 -0.53 22.44
N TRP A 43 -0.71 0.21 21.36
CA TRP A 43 0.39 1.17 21.30
C TRP A 43 0.19 2.33 22.28
N CYS A 44 -1.03 2.88 22.40
CA CYS A 44 -1.34 3.91 23.40
C CYS A 44 -1.12 3.41 24.84
N ASP A 45 -1.45 2.14 25.12
CA ASP A 45 -1.21 1.54 26.44
C ASP A 45 0.29 1.47 26.76
N ARG A 46 1.13 1.10 25.78
CA ARG A 46 2.60 1.07 25.94
C ARG A 46 3.23 2.46 26.14
N LYS A 47 2.64 3.51 25.54
CA LYS A 47 3.19 4.87 25.63
C LYS A 47 2.90 5.58 26.96
N GLY A 48 1.96 5.09 27.75
CA GLY A 48 1.63 5.68 29.04
C GLY A 48 0.95 7.05 28.94
N PHE A 49 0.09 7.25 27.93
CA PHE A 49 -0.72 8.48 27.86
C PHE A 49 -1.68 8.60 29.05
N HIS A 50 -2.03 9.84 29.41
CA HIS A 50 -2.98 10.15 30.47
C HIS A 50 -4.29 9.37 30.28
N GLU A 51 -4.83 8.83 31.38
CA GLU A 51 -5.96 7.89 31.37
C GLU A 51 -7.15 8.38 30.54
N THR A 52 -7.57 9.63 30.75
CA THR A 52 -8.74 10.21 30.08
C THR A 52 -8.55 10.46 28.58
N THR A 53 -7.33 10.70 28.13
CA THR A 53 -7.03 11.03 26.73
C THR A 53 -6.32 9.90 26.01
N ARG A 54 -6.08 8.75 26.67
CA ARG A 54 -5.22 7.67 26.18
C ARG A 54 -5.60 7.22 24.79
N TYR A 55 -6.88 6.94 24.57
CA TYR A 55 -7.39 6.43 23.30
C TYR A 55 -7.88 7.51 22.33
N GLN A 56 -7.87 8.79 22.72
CA GLN A 56 -8.25 9.87 21.80
C GLN A 56 -7.28 9.91 20.61
N VAL A 57 -7.85 9.89 19.41
CA VAL A 57 -7.10 9.93 18.15
C VAL A 57 -6.76 11.38 17.84
N THR A 58 -5.47 11.70 17.83
CA THR A 58 -4.96 13.03 17.45
C THR A 58 -3.99 12.89 16.29
N ALA A 59 -3.82 13.96 15.50
CA ALA A 59 -2.89 13.93 14.37
C ALA A 59 -1.46 13.54 14.78
N SER A 60 -0.98 14.04 15.93
CA SER A 60 0.34 13.72 16.46
C SER A 60 0.49 12.26 16.84
N LYS A 61 -0.52 11.68 17.50
CA LYS A 61 -0.52 10.24 17.85
C LYS A 61 -0.55 9.37 16.60
N VAL A 62 -1.40 9.69 15.63
CA VAL A 62 -1.46 8.96 14.35
C VAL A 62 -0.11 9.02 13.65
N HIS A 63 0.51 10.20 13.57
CA HIS A 63 1.82 10.35 12.93
C HIS A 63 2.90 9.51 13.62
N GLN A 64 2.99 9.61 14.95
CA GLN A 64 3.99 8.89 15.75
C GLN A 64 3.78 7.37 15.68
N PHE A 65 2.53 6.91 15.74
CA PHE A 65 2.18 5.51 15.57
C PHE A 65 2.61 4.98 14.20
N LEU A 66 2.28 5.68 13.11
CA LEU A 66 2.64 5.25 11.76
C LEU A 66 4.15 5.21 11.54
N GLN A 67 4.90 6.19 12.05
CA GLN A 67 6.36 6.18 11.94
C GLN A 67 7.00 5.00 12.69
N GLN A 68 6.55 4.72 13.92
CA GLN A 68 7.19 3.71 14.77
C GLN A 68 6.79 2.27 14.44
N GLU A 69 5.49 2.03 14.23
CA GLU A 69 4.96 0.66 14.15
C GLU A 69 4.81 0.16 12.71
N GLU A 70 4.70 1.05 11.72
CA GLU A 70 4.28 0.65 10.36
C GLU A 70 5.29 1.00 9.26
N VAL A 71 6.08 2.08 9.38
CA VAL A 71 7.06 2.43 8.34
C VAL A 71 8.33 1.58 8.43
N ASP A 72 8.77 1.22 9.64
CA ASP A 72 10.00 0.45 9.87
C ASP A 72 9.76 -1.06 10.06
N ARG A 73 8.51 -1.50 10.04
CA ARG A 73 8.16 -2.91 10.16
C ARG A 73 8.57 -3.68 8.90
N GLN A 74 9.51 -4.61 9.05
CA GLN A 74 9.81 -5.57 8.01
C GLN A 74 8.71 -6.63 7.95
N VAL A 75 8.01 -6.71 6.83
CA VAL A 75 7.05 -7.78 6.59
C VAL A 75 7.83 -8.97 6.07
N ARG A 76 7.89 -10.04 6.88
CA ARG A 76 8.45 -11.33 6.44
C ARG A 76 7.49 -12.00 5.47
N VAL A 77 7.78 -11.88 4.19
CA VAL A 77 7.22 -12.76 3.15
C VAL A 77 8.25 -13.85 2.87
N LYS A 78 7.80 -15.09 2.56
CA LYS A 78 8.71 -16.19 2.16
C LYS A 78 9.73 -15.64 1.13
N CYS A 79 11.01 -15.63 1.51
CA CYS A 79 12.17 -15.14 0.75
C CYS A 79 12.41 -13.61 0.57
N SER A 80 11.72 -12.69 1.27
CA SER A 80 12.19 -11.29 1.27
C SER A 80 11.63 -10.44 2.43
N ASP A 81 12.49 -9.65 3.05
CA ASP A 81 12.07 -8.52 3.89
C ASP A 81 11.59 -7.39 3.01
N ARG A 82 10.28 -7.12 3.03
CA ARG A 82 9.67 -5.98 2.32
C ARG A 82 9.14 -4.99 3.34
N LYS A 83 9.40 -3.71 3.10
CA LYS A 83 8.71 -2.63 3.82
C LYS A 83 7.20 -2.75 3.59
N VAL A 84 6.42 -2.36 4.60
CA VAL A 84 4.96 -2.29 4.52
C VAL A 84 4.54 -1.46 3.30
N SER A 85 3.52 -1.93 2.57
CA SER A 85 3.05 -1.23 1.38
C SER A 85 2.37 0.10 1.75
N VAL A 86 2.48 1.10 0.87
CA VAL A 86 1.80 2.39 1.04
C VAL A 86 0.29 2.20 1.24
N ALA A 87 -0.32 1.24 0.53
CA ALA A 87 -1.74 0.93 0.66
C ALA A 87 -2.09 0.47 2.08
N THR A 88 -1.23 -0.33 2.71
CA THR A 88 -1.42 -0.78 4.09
C THR A 88 -1.40 0.40 5.07
N VAL A 89 -0.45 1.32 4.92
CA VAL A 89 -0.36 2.55 5.74
C VAL A 89 -1.62 3.39 5.57
N GLU A 90 -2.12 3.54 4.34
CA GLU A 90 -3.37 4.25 4.07
C GLU A 90 -4.59 3.57 4.73
N MET A 91 -4.62 2.24 4.78
CA MET A 91 -5.66 1.51 5.52
C MET A 91 -5.60 1.80 7.03
N TYR A 92 -4.40 1.91 7.63
CA TYR A 92 -4.27 2.34 9.03
C TYR A 92 -4.81 3.75 9.22
N VAL A 93 -4.43 4.70 8.36
CA VAL A 93 -4.96 6.07 8.42
C VAL A 93 -6.49 6.06 8.37
N ASN A 94 -7.10 5.32 7.44
CA ASN A 94 -8.56 5.25 7.31
C ASN A 94 -9.22 4.60 8.54
N ALA A 95 -8.63 3.54 9.09
CA ALA A 95 -9.13 2.88 10.29
C ALA A 95 -9.07 3.80 11.54
N LEU A 96 -8.02 4.63 11.66
CA LEU A 96 -7.89 5.60 12.75
C LEU A 96 -8.79 6.81 12.56
N LEU A 97 -9.01 7.27 11.32
CA LEU A 97 -9.98 8.31 11.01
C LEU A 97 -11.41 7.87 11.32
N ASP A 98 -11.73 6.61 11.07
CA ASP A 98 -13.00 6.02 11.45
C ASP A 98 -13.20 6.02 12.97
N LEU A 99 -12.18 5.62 13.74
CA LEU A 99 -12.20 5.71 15.20
C LEU A 99 -12.34 7.16 15.68
N TYR A 100 -11.65 8.10 15.05
CA TYR A 100 -11.79 9.53 15.35
C TYR A 100 -13.21 10.05 15.09
N ASN A 101 -13.83 9.65 13.97
CA ASN A 101 -15.19 10.09 13.63
C ASN A 101 -16.21 9.57 14.64
N ASP A 102 -16.06 8.33 15.11
CA ASP A 102 -16.88 7.79 16.21
C ASP A 102 -16.68 8.60 17.50
N GLN A 103 -15.43 8.87 17.88
CA GLN A 103 -15.11 9.69 19.06
C GLN A 103 -15.67 11.11 18.99
N GLN A 104 -15.56 11.78 17.84
CA GLN A 104 -16.13 13.12 17.62
C GLN A 104 -17.65 13.08 17.68
N SER A 105 -18.29 12.09 17.04
CA SER A 105 -19.74 11.97 17.04
C SER A 105 -20.34 11.75 18.43
N ARG A 106 -19.56 11.15 19.35
CA ARG A 106 -19.91 10.93 20.76
C ARG A 106 -19.46 12.08 21.67
N GLY A 107 -18.87 13.14 21.13
CA GLY A 107 -18.32 14.25 21.92
C GLY A 107 -17.08 13.92 22.76
N ALA A 108 -16.49 12.74 22.59
CA ALA A 108 -15.35 12.26 23.38
C ALA A 108 -14.00 12.84 22.92
N ASN A 109 -13.94 13.46 21.74
CA ASN A 109 -12.71 14.00 21.17
C ASN A 109 -12.97 15.33 20.46
N SER A 110 -12.47 16.43 21.01
CA SER A 110 -12.60 17.78 20.43
C SER A 110 -11.40 18.22 19.59
N HIS A 111 -10.43 17.33 19.35
CA HIS A 111 -9.24 17.66 18.58
C HIS A 111 -9.56 17.86 17.09
N PRO A 112 -8.73 18.63 16.37
CA PRO A 112 -8.87 18.80 14.92
C PRO A 112 -8.61 17.49 14.16
N HIS A 113 -9.15 17.42 12.95
CA HIS A 113 -9.15 16.22 12.12
C HIS A 113 -7.73 15.61 11.95
N PRO A 114 -7.53 14.30 12.17
CA PRO A 114 -6.20 13.69 12.23
C PRO A 114 -5.42 13.75 10.92
N ARG A 115 -6.10 13.75 9.77
CA ARG A 115 -5.49 13.79 8.42
C ARG A 115 -5.04 15.20 8.03
N ASN A 116 -4.15 15.77 8.83
CA ASN A 116 -3.59 17.10 8.63
C ASN A 116 -2.42 17.08 7.61
N ARG A 117 -1.74 18.23 7.46
CA ARG A 117 -0.59 18.39 6.54
C ARG A 117 0.54 17.39 6.81
N LEU A 118 0.78 17.01 8.07
CA LEU A 118 1.85 16.08 8.45
C LEU A 118 1.58 14.66 7.93
N ILE A 119 0.37 14.14 8.14
CA ILE A 119 -0.02 12.82 7.64
C ILE A 119 0.01 12.80 6.10
N LYS A 120 -0.45 13.89 5.45
CA LYS A 120 -0.36 14.02 3.99
C LYS A 120 1.08 13.99 3.50
N ALA A 121 1.99 14.72 4.16
CA ALA A 121 3.40 14.73 3.83
C ALA A 121 4.04 13.33 3.97
N LEU A 122 3.73 12.61 5.04
CA LEU A 122 4.19 11.23 5.26
C LEU A 122 3.72 10.28 4.15
N LEU A 123 2.44 10.31 3.79
CA LEU A 123 1.93 9.49 2.69
C LEU A 123 2.57 9.86 1.35
N SER A 124 2.80 11.15 1.09
CA SER A 124 3.48 11.62 -0.12
C SER A 124 4.94 11.18 -0.18
N SER A 125 5.69 11.18 0.93
CA SER A 125 7.07 10.70 0.94
C SER A 125 7.13 9.20 0.65
N LEU A 126 6.28 8.39 1.29
CA LEU A 126 6.20 6.94 1.07
C LEU A 126 5.85 6.59 -0.38
N ARG A 127 4.90 7.31 -1.00
CA ARG A 127 4.57 7.14 -2.44
C ARG A 127 5.76 7.45 -3.33
N ARG A 128 6.52 8.52 -3.04
CA ARG A 128 7.72 8.89 -3.80
C ARG A 128 8.83 7.86 -3.66
N GLU A 129 9.05 7.34 -2.46
CA GLU A 129 10.02 6.27 -2.22
C GLU A 129 9.66 5.00 -2.99
N LYS A 130 8.39 4.58 -2.92
CA LYS A 130 7.89 3.46 -3.72
C LYS A 130 8.12 3.69 -5.20
N HIS A 131 7.75 4.85 -5.73
CA HIS A 131 7.94 5.17 -7.14
C HIS A 131 9.42 5.15 -7.55
N LYS A 132 10.32 5.70 -6.72
CA LYS A 132 11.77 5.64 -6.95
C LYS A 132 12.28 4.20 -6.96
N LYS A 133 11.79 3.35 -6.04
CA LYS A 133 12.13 1.94 -5.97
C LYS A 133 11.63 1.21 -7.21
N ASP A 134 10.34 1.35 -7.53
CA ASP A 134 9.71 0.74 -8.71
C ASP A 134 10.47 1.16 -9.98
N LYS A 135 10.92 2.42 -10.10
CA LYS A 135 11.74 2.90 -11.23
C LYS A 135 13.14 2.26 -11.28
N ARG A 136 13.79 2.03 -10.13
CA ARG A 136 15.10 1.35 -10.06
C ARG A 136 15.00 -0.14 -10.38
N GLU A 137 13.92 -0.78 -9.91
CA GLU A 137 13.62 -2.19 -10.13
C GLU A 137 13.01 -2.47 -11.51
N TYR A 138 12.57 -1.43 -12.22
CA TYR A 138 12.21 -1.46 -13.63
C TYR A 138 13.48 -1.65 -14.49
N ALA A 139 14.16 -2.78 -14.31
CA ALA A 139 14.84 -3.42 -15.41
C ALA A 139 13.76 -3.80 -16.43
N ASP A 140 13.98 -3.47 -17.70
CA ASP A 140 13.05 -3.80 -18.76
C ASP A 140 12.83 -5.32 -18.77
N ARG A 141 11.59 -5.74 -18.48
CA ARG A 141 11.20 -7.16 -18.48
C ARG A 141 11.16 -7.74 -19.90
N GLY A 142 11.30 -6.89 -20.92
CA GLY A 142 11.52 -7.25 -22.31
C GLY A 142 12.97 -7.62 -22.60
N VAL A 143 13.95 -7.22 -21.78
CA VAL A 143 15.37 -7.50 -22.04
C VAL A 143 15.65 -9.01 -22.01
N GLY A 144 16.12 -9.56 -23.13
CA GLY A 144 16.32 -10.99 -23.36
C GLY A 144 15.05 -11.80 -23.67
N SER A 145 13.89 -11.15 -23.80
CA SER A 145 12.65 -11.78 -24.28
C SER A 145 12.67 -11.91 -25.81
N LEU A 146 11.84 -12.81 -26.38
CA LEU A 146 11.65 -12.92 -27.83
C LEU A 146 11.22 -11.57 -28.46
N LEU A 147 10.59 -10.70 -27.67
CA LEU A 147 10.12 -9.37 -28.06
C LEU A 147 11.14 -8.25 -27.84
N ASP A 148 12.34 -8.55 -27.33
CA ASP A 148 13.36 -7.55 -27.01
C ASP A 148 13.92 -6.85 -28.25
N GLY A 149 13.81 -7.48 -29.43
CA GLY A 149 14.29 -6.93 -30.70
C GLY A 149 15.82 -6.80 -30.83
N TYR A 150 16.56 -6.85 -29.72
CA TYR A 150 18.01 -6.88 -29.67
C TYR A 150 18.51 -8.33 -29.83
N CYS A 151 18.68 -8.80 -31.07
CA CYS A 151 19.55 -9.96 -31.31
C CYS A 151 20.99 -9.52 -31.07
N THR A 152 21.67 -10.08 -30.05
CA THR A 152 23.11 -9.86 -29.92
C THR A 152 23.84 -10.58 -31.06
N THR A 153 25.08 -10.16 -31.37
CA THR A 153 25.89 -10.83 -32.40
C THR A 153 26.12 -12.31 -32.10
N ASP A 154 26.18 -12.69 -30.82
CA ASP A 154 26.28 -14.10 -30.39
C ASP A 154 25.00 -14.90 -30.66
N ASP A 155 23.83 -14.30 -30.44
CA ASP A 155 22.53 -14.93 -30.73
C ASP A 155 22.37 -15.23 -32.22
N VAL A 156 22.75 -14.27 -33.08
CA VAL A 156 22.72 -14.45 -34.55
C VAL A 156 23.66 -15.59 -34.98
N VAL A 157 24.84 -15.69 -34.36
CA VAL A 157 25.79 -16.76 -34.64
C VAL A 157 25.26 -18.11 -34.17
N SER A 158 24.62 -18.17 -33.00
CA SER A 158 24.02 -19.38 -32.44
C SER A 158 22.85 -19.90 -33.28
N ILE A 159 21.95 -19.01 -33.70
CA ILE A 159 20.85 -19.32 -34.64
C ILE A 159 21.42 -19.82 -35.98
N SER A 160 22.47 -19.17 -36.48
CA SER A 160 23.14 -19.55 -37.73
C SER A 160 23.77 -20.95 -37.66
N ARG A 161 24.38 -21.30 -36.53
CA ARG A 161 24.96 -22.64 -36.28
C ARG A 161 23.88 -23.71 -36.15
N TYR A 162 22.76 -23.40 -35.49
CA TYR A 162 21.64 -24.33 -35.34
C TYR A 162 21.08 -24.78 -36.69
N TYR A 163 20.71 -23.84 -37.56
CA TYR A 163 20.20 -24.17 -38.90
C TYR A 163 21.26 -24.80 -39.82
N ARG A 164 22.53 -24.43 -39.66
CA ARG A 164 23.64 -25.09 -40.37
C ARG A 164 23.78 -26.57 -39.97
N ASN A 165 23.53 -26.92 -38.70
CA ASN A 165 23.66 -28.29 -38.21
C ASN A 165 22.49 -29.19 -38.63
N LEU A 166 21.29 -28.65 -38.83
CA LEU A 166 20.14 -29.39 -39.34
C LEU A 166 20.30 -29.81 -40.81
N ASN A 167 21.04 -29.01 -41.59
CA ASN A 167 21.53 -29.32 -42.93
C ASN A 167 20.46 -29.81 -43.94
N THR A 168 19.23 -29.34 -43.84
CA THR A 168 18.19 -29.53 -44.86
C THR A 168 18.07 -28.30 -45.77
N GLY A 169 17.53 -28.48 -46.98
CA GLY A 169 17.38 -27.38 -47.95
C GLY A 169 16.49 -26.22 -47.45
N SER A 170 15.44 -26.52 -46.67
CA SER A 170 14.59 -25.52 -46.02
C SER A 170 15.30 -24.75 -44.91
N ASP A 171 16.23 -25.40 -44.19
CA ASP A 171 16.92 -24.79 -43.05
C ASP A 171 17.99 -23.79 -43.50
N LEU A 172 18.62 -24.01 -44.67
CA LEU A 172 19.52 -23.02 -45.27
C LEU A 172 18.76 -21.74 -45.64
N ARG A 173 17.52 -21.86 -46.13
CA ARG A 173 16.66 -20.70 -46.40
C ARG A 173 16.30 -19.97 -45.10
N ASN A 174 15.86 -20.69 -44.07
CA ASN A 174 15.52 -20.10 -42.76
C ASN A 174 16.72 -19.39 -42.10
N ARG A 175 17.94 -19.92 -42.33
CA ARG A 175 19.20 -19.29 -41.91
C ARG A 175 19.46 -17.95 -42.61
N PHE A 176 19.21 -17.87 -43.92
CA PHE A 176 19.36 -16.60 -44.65
C PHE A 176 18.28 -15.59 -44.22
N GLU A 177 17.03 -16.01 -44.07
CA GLU A 177 15.92 -15.13 -43.67
C GLU A 177 16.16 -14.52 -42.28
N SER A 178 16.63 -15.31 -41.31
CA SER A 178 16.97 -14.80 -39.97
C SER A 178 18.15 -13.83 -39.96
N PHE A 179 19.18 -14.06 -40.78
CA PHE A 179 20.32 -13.16 -40.93
C PHE A 179 19.91 -11.80 -41.56
N PHE A 180 19.12 -11.83 -42.63
CA PHE A 180 18.64 -10.62 -43.29
C PHE A 180 17.74 -9.78 -42.39
N ALA A 181 16.84 -10.42 -41.63
CA ALA A 181 15.99 -9.73 -40.66
C ALA A 181 16.81 -8.98 -39.60
N SER A 182 17.90 -9.59 -39.12
CA SER A 182 18.81 -8.95 -38.16
C SER A 182 19.64 -7.80 -38.74
N CYS A 183 20.00 -7.84 -40.03
CA CYS A 183 20.72 -6.75 -40.68
C CYS A 183 19.81 -5.55 -40.98
N LEU A 184 18.54 -5.79 -41.30
CA LEU A 184 17.54 -4.76 -41.56
C LEU A 184 17.15 -3.99 -40.29
N SER A 185 17.11 -4.65 -39.13
CA SER A 185 16.87 -4.01 -37.84
C SER A 185 18.06 -3.16 -37.35
N ALA A 186 19.28 -3.42 -37.83
CA ALA A 186 20.48 -2.65 -37.50
C ALA A 186 20.71 -1.41 -38.39
N SER A 187 19.97 -1.27 -39.49
CA SER A 187 20.06 -0.13 -40.44
C SER A 187 19.03 0.99 -40.20
N ARG A 188 18.31 0.98 -39.06
CA ARG A 188 17.41 2.05 -38.62
C ARG A 188 17.93 2.68 -37.34
#